data_AF-A0A8T0L5E7-F1
#
_entry.id   AF-A0A8T0L5E7-F1
#
_cell.length_a   1.000
_cell.length_b   1.000
_cell.length_c   1.000
_cell.angle_alpha   90.00
_cell.angle_beta   90.00
_cell.angle_gamma   90.00
#
_symmetry.space_group_name_H-M   'P 1'
#
loop_
_entity.id
_entity.type
_entity.pdbx_description
1 polymer ?
#
loop_
_entity_poly.entity_id
_entity_poly.type
_entity_poly.pdbx_seq_one_letter_code
_entity_poly.pdbx_strand_id
1 'polypeptide(L)'
;MEEINVLEAKDGTVSVASAFVGHQEVVQDTDHKFVTKAVEEAYNGVDCKDGGPFGAVIVRKGEIVASCHNMVLRNTDPTAHAEVTAIREACTKLNQIELSDCEIFTSCEPCPMCFGAIHLARIKRLVYGAKAEAAIAIGFDDFIADALRGTGFYQKATLEIKRADGNEAVIAEEVFEKTKTKFQMY
;
A
#
# COMPACT_ATOMS: atom_id res chain seq x y z
N MET A 1 22.30 30.89 -16.82
CA MET A 1 21.24 31.64 -17.53
C MET A 1 21.10 30.95 -18.86
N GLU A 2 20.39 29.82 -18.88
CA GLU A 2 20.24 28.99 -20.07
C GLU A 2 19.00 29.46 -20.84
N GLU A 3 19.19 29.66 -22.14
CA GLU A 3 18.17 30.19 -23.06
C GLU A 3 17.04 29.18 -23.26
N ILE A 4 15.81 29.64 -23.00
CA ILE A 4 14.59 28.91 -23.29
C ILE A 4 14.27 29.14 -24.76
N ASN A 5 14.28 28.07 -25.56
CA ASN A 5 13.91 28.14 -26.97
C ASN A 5 12.38 28.07 -27.10
N VAL A 6 11.73 29.21 -27.29
CA VAL A 6 10.29 29.33 -27.50
C VAL A 6 9.99 29.22 -28.99
N LEU A 7 9.29 28.17 -29.40
CA LEU A 7 8.73 28.06 -30.75
C LEU A 7 7.25 28.46 -30.69
N GLU A 8 6.93 29.65 -31.21
CA GLU A 8 5.56 30.13 -31.34
C GLU A 8 4.82 29.43 -32.50
N ALA A 9 3.73 28.75 -32.18
CA ALA A 9 2.75 28.31 -33.17
C ALA A 9 1.81 29.48 -33.54
N LYS A 10 1.41 29.55 -34.82
CA LYS A 10 0.69 30.67 -35.45
C LYS A 10 -0.75 30.93 -34.97
N ASP A 11 -1.18 30.36 -33.85
CA ASP A 11 -2.52 30.58 -33.28
C ASP A 11 -2.51 31.16 -31.85
N GLY A 12 -1.35 31.61 -31.36
CA GLY A 12 -1.25 32.28 -30.06
C GLY A 12 -1.35 31.32 -28.86
N THR A 13 -1.33 30.02 -29.10
CA THR A 13 -1.31 29.02 -28.01
C THR A 13 0.13 28.67 -27.66
N VAL A 14 0.56 29.05 -26.45
CA VAL A 14 1.85 28.62 -25.89
C VAL A 14 1.67 27.20 -25.36
N SER A 15 2.27 26.21 -26.05
CA SER A 15 2.34 24.82 -25.57
C SER A 15 3.64 24.62 -24.78
N VAL A 16 3.51 24.29 -23.49
CA VAL A 16 4.64 23.89 -22.65
C VAL A 16 4.78 22.36 -22.76
N ALA A 17 5.66 21.90 -23.63
CA ALA A 17 5.97 20.48 -23.74
C ALA A 17 7.10 20.06 -22.78
N SER A 18 6.89 18.88 -22.18
CA SER A 18 7.85 17.95 -21.55
C SER A 18 8.58 18.39 -20.26
N ALA A 19 7.97 18.00 -19.14
CA ALA A 19 8.67 17.51 -17.93
C ALA A 19 7.86 16.42 -17.18
N PHE A 20 6.56 16.29 -17.45
CA PHE A 20 5.65 15.40 -16.72
C PHE A 20 5.66 13.93 -17.18
N VAL A 21 5.93 13.64 -18.45
CA VAL A 21 5.84 12.27 -19.00
C VAL A 21 6.90 11.35 -18.37
N GLY A 22 8.13 11.84 -18.20
CA GLY A 22 9.22 11.04 -17.59
C GLY A 22 9.06 10.79 -16.09
N HIS A 23 8.33 11.65 -15.36
CA HIS A 23 8.09 11.42 -13.94
C HIS A 23 7.01 10.36 -13.69
N GLN A 24 6.04 10.23 -14.60
CA GLN A 24 4.90 9.34 -14.42
C GLN A 24 5.24 7.87 -14.72
N GLU A 25 6.11 7.60 -15.71
CA GLU A 25 6.61 6.24 -16.01
C GLU A 25 7.57 5.71 -14.92
N VAL A 26 8.48 6.55 -14.41
CA VAL A 26 9.44 6.14 -13.36
C VAL A 26 8.73 5.83 -12.04
N VAL A 27 7.68 6.58 -11.70
CA VAL A 27 6.86 6.34 -10.50
C VAL A 27 6.07 5.03 -10.60
N GLN A 28 5.58 4.66 -11.80
CA GLN A 28 4.87 3.39 -12.02
C GLN A 28 5.76 2.16 -11.81
N ASP A 29 7.01 2.18 -12.30
CA ASP A 29 7.94 1.05 -12.12
C ASP A 29 8.33 0.85 -10.64
N THR A 30 8.47 1.94 -9.88
CA THR A 30 8.79 1.86 -8.45
C THR A 30 7.64 1.35 -7.58
N ASP A 31 6.39 1.72 -7.89
CA ASP A 31 5.21 1.21 -7.19
C ASP A 31 5.10 -0.31 -7.33
N HIS A 32 5.27 -0.81 -8.56
CA HIS A 32 5.24 -2.24 -8.87
C HIS A 32 6.21 -3.01 -7.97
N LYS A 33 7.45 -2.53 -7.84
CA LYS A 33 8.49 -3.18 -7.04
C LYS A 33 8.08 -3.35 -5.58
N PHE A 34 7.52 -2.31 -4.96
CA PHE A 34 7.18 -2.36 -3.54
C PHE A 34 5.88 -3.11 -3.25
N VAL A 35 4.89 -3.03 -4.14
CA VAL A 35 3.67 -3.86 -4.03
C VAL A 35 4.01 -5.34 -4.22
N THR A 36 4.90 -5.68 -5.17
CA THR A 36 5.40 -7.05 -5.34
C THR A 36 6.07 -7.54 -4.06
N LYS A 37 6.86 -6.70 -3.40
CA LYS A 37 7.47 -7.05 -2.12
C LYS A 37 6.44 -7.28 -1.01
N ALA A 38 5.39 -6.47 -0.95
CA ALA A 38 4.28 -6.70 -0.02
C ALA A 38 3.55 -8.03 -0.31
N VAL A 39 3.42 -8.43 -1.57
CA VAL A 39 2.87 -9.74 -1.94
C VAL A 39 3.78 -10.90 -1.53
N GLU A 40 5.11 -10.76 -1.68
CA GLU A 40 6.05 -11.75 -1.16
C GLU A 40 5.90 -11.96 0.36
N GLU A 41 5.76 -10.86 1.12
CA GLU A 41 5.49 -10.95 2.56
C GLU A 41 4.17 -11.66 2.84
N ALA A 42 3.11 -11.39 2.07
CA ALA A 42 1.83 -12.07 2.23
C ALA A 42 1.94 -13.59 2.06
N TYR A 43 2.75 -14.06 1.10
CA TYR A 43 3.06 -15.48 0.96
C TYR A 43 3.87 -16.00 2.15
N ASN A 44 4.91 -15.27 2.56
CA ASN A 44 5.77 -15.66 3.68
C ASN A 44 4.94 -15.89 4.95
N GLY A 45 4.04 -14.96 5.29
CA GLY A 45 3.22 -15.04 6.51
C GLY A 45 2.33 -16.28 6.57
N VAL A 46 1.80 -16.71 5.43
CA VAL A 46 1.06 -17.98 5.34
C VAL A 46 1.99 -19.17 5.43
N ASP A 47 3.09 -19.18 4.68
CA ASP A 47 4.00 -20.32 4.60
C ASP A 47 4.70 -20.58 5.95
N CYS A 48 5.00 -19.54 6.75
CA CYS A 48 5.50 -19.66 8.11
C CYS A 48 4.41 -19.84 9.19
N LYS A 49 3.13 -19.73 8.80
CA LYS A 49 1.94 -19.82 9.68
C LYS A 49 1.88 -18.73 10.75
N ASP A 50 2.46 -17.57 10.50
CA ASP A 50 2.43 -16.45 11.44
C ASP A 50 1.10 -15.68 11.38
N GLY A 51 0.36 -15.77 10.26
CA GLY A 51 -0.92 -15.11 10.08
C GLY A 51 -1.59 -15.33 8.72
N GLY A 52 -2.57 -14.48 8.40
CA GLY A 52 -3.29 -14.50 7.11
C GLY A 52 -2.46 -13.95 5.94
N PRO A 53 -2.96 -14.05 4.69
CA PRO A 53 -2.25 -13.68 3.46
C PRO A 53 -2.16 -12.16 3.23
N PHE A 54 -1.57 -11.42 4.16
CA PHE A 54 -1.38 -9.98 4.05
C PHE A 54 0.07 -9.58 4.31
N GLY A 55 0.57 -8.65 3.51
CA GLY A 55 1.91 -8.09 3.63
C GLY A 55 1.91 -6.58 3.41
N ALA A 56 2.86 -5.90 4.04
CA ALA A 56 3.03 -4.46 3.96
C ALA A 56 4.50 -4.05 4.02
N VAL A 57 4.84 -3.00 3.28
CA VAL A 57 6.18 -2.45 3.16
C VAL A 57 6.13 -0.95 3.41
N ILE A 58 7.00 -0.44 4.27
CA ILE A 58 7.19 1.00 4.47
C ILE A 58 8.50 1.42 3.81
N VAL A 59 8.41 2.46 2.98
CA VAL A 59 9.51 3.00 2.19
C VAL A 59 9.77 4.45 2.61
N ARG A 60 11.04 4.83 2.72
CA ARG A 60 11.49 6.20 2.98
C ARG A 60 12.55 6.56 1.97
N LYS A 61 12.32 7.60 1.16
CA LYS A 61 13.26 8.05 0.10
C LYS A 61 13.67 6.91 -0.87
N GLY A 62 12.73 6.05 -1.23
CA GLY A 62 12.97 4.92 -2.13
C GLY A 62 13.63 3.69 -1.50
N GLU A 63 13.91 3.71 -0.19
CA GLU A 63 14.49 2.57 0.54
C GLU A 63 13.48 1.93 1.50
N ILE A 64 13.50 0.59 1.59
CA ILE A 64 12.63 -0.15 2.50
C ILE A 64 13.11 0.05 3.94
N VAL A 65 12.25 0.63 4.77
CA VAL A 65 12.44 0.77 6.22
C VAL A 65 11.97 -0.50 6.93
N ALA A 66 10.77 -0.99 6.58
CA ALA A 66 10.15 -2.19 7.16
C ALA A 66 9.43 -2.99 6.07
N SER A 67 9.43 -4.32 6.20
CA SER A 67 8.76 -5.29 5.32
C SER A 67 8.21 -6.37 6.22
N CYS A 68 6.89 -6.44 6.35
CA CYS A 68 6.22 -7.26 7.35
C CYS A 68 5.01 -7.97 6.75
N HIS A 69 4.58 -9.05 7.39
CA HIS A 69 3.33 -9.74 7.09
C HIS A 69 2.40 -9.75 8.30
N ASN A 70 1.20 -10.30 8.10
CA ASN A 70 0.25 -10.52 9.19
C ASN A 70 0.87 -11.45 10.23
N MET A 71 0.88 -11.01 11.50
CA MET A 71 1.46 -11.72 12.64
C MET A 71 0.39 -12.07 13.69
N VAL A 72 -0.90 -12.06 13.34
CA VAL A 72 -2.01 -12.22 14.30
C VAL A 72 -1.90 -13.52 15.08
N LEU A 73 -1.65 -14.64 14.39
CA LEU A 73 -1.53 -15.95 15.01
C LEU A 73 -0.24 -16.05 15.81
N ARG A 74 0.87 -15.57 15.24
CA ARG A 74 2.19 -15.63 15.87
C ARG A 74 2.25 -14.87 17.18
N ASN A 75 1.69 -13.66 17.20
CA ASN A 75 1.77 -12.76 18.33
C ASN A 75 0.58 -12.90 19.29
N THR A 76 -0.44 -13.69 18.93
CA THR A 76 -1.72 -13.74 19.67
C THR A 76 -2.28 -12.33 19.89
N ASP A 77 -2.19 -11.49 18.85
CA ASP A 77 -2.58 -10.08 18.87
C ASP A 77 -3.49 -9.82 17.65
N PRO A 78 -4.80 -9.62 17.84
CA PRO A 78 -5.71 -9.35 16.73
C PRO A 78 -5.40 -8.04 16.00
N THR A 79 -4.58 -7.16 16.58
CA THR A 79 -4.14 -5.91 15.94
C THR A 79 -2.87 -6.06 15.11
N ALA A 80 -2.20 -7.22 15.14
CA ALA A 80 -0.93 -7.47 14.45
C ALA A 80 -1.11 -7.76 12.94
N HIS A 81 -1.90 -6.91 12.29
CA HIS A 81 -2.02 -6.88 10.83
C HIS A 81 -0.71 -6.41 10.19
N ALA A 82 -0.52 -6.70 8.91
CA ALA A 82 0.73 -6.40 8.21
C ALA A 82 1.06 -4.90 8.25
N GLU A 83 0.07 -4.04 7.99
CA GLU A 83 0.22 -2.59 7.97
C GLU A 83 0.55 -2.03 9.36
N VAL A 84 -0.14 -2.52 10.39
CA VAL A 84 0.10 -2.11 11.78
C VAL A 84 1.49 -2.56 12.24
N THR A 85 1.88 -3.78 11.90
CA THR A 85 3.20 -4.34 12.24
C THR A 85 4.31 -3.54 11.56
N ALA A 86 4.17 -3.26 10.26
CA ALA A 86 5.12 -2.44 9.51
C ALA A 86 5.26 -1.03 10.08
N ILE A 87 4.14 -0.39 10.47
CA ILE A 87 4.16 0.92 11.13
C ILE A 87 4.92 0.85 12.46
N ARG A 88 4.63 -0.14 13.31
CA ARG A 88 5.31 -0.33 14.60
C ARG A 88 6.82 -0.52 14.42
N GLU A 89 7.22 -1.36 13.46
CA GLU A 89 8.63 -1.60 13.15
C GLU A 89 9.34 -0.36 12.59
N ALA A 90 8.71 0.36 11.67
CA ALA A 90 9.27 1.58 11.11
C ALA A 90 9.44 2.68 12.17
N CYS A 91 8.43 2.89 13.02
CA CYS A 91 8.52 3.83 14.15
C CYS A 91 9.67 3.48 15.08
N THR A 92 9.85 2.19 15.41
CA THR A 92 10.95 1.71 16.26
C THR A 92 12.31 1.94 15.60
N LYS A 93 12.46 1.54 14.34
CA LYS A 93 13.72 1.63 13.59
C LYS A 93 14.16 3.07 13.34
N LEU A 94 13.21 3.97 13.11
CA LEU A 94 13.48 5.40 12.88
C LEU A 94 13.46 6.22 14.18
N ASN A 95 13.10 5.62 15.30
CA ASN A 95 12.92 6.26 16.60
C ASN A 95 12.04 7.52 16.53
N GLN A 96 10.90 7.41 15.86
CA GLN A 96 9.91 8.48 15.69
C GLN A 96 8.51 7.90 15.61
N ILE A 97 7.50 8.69 16.00
CA ILE A 97 6.09 8.27 15.98
C ILE A 97 5.34 8.74 14.72
N GLU A 98 5.92 9.69 13.99
CA GLU A 98 5.39 10.18 12.72
C GLU A 98 6.26 9.68 11.57
N LEU A 99 5.62 9.22 10.51
CA LEU A 99 6.22 8.66 9.30
C LEU A 99 5.83 9.51 8.08
N SER A 100 5.79 10.83 8.25
CA SER A 100 5.29 11.78 7.23
C SER A 100 6.20 11.99 6.02
N ASP A 101 7.40 11.42 6.08
CA ASP A 101 8.35 11.31 4.98
C ASP A 101 8.50 9.87 4.46
N CYS A 102 7.57 8.99 4.85
CA CYS A 102 7.46 7.63 4.38
C CYS A 102 6.20 7.42 3.54
N GLU A 103 6.22 6.32 2.79
CA GLU A 103 5.13 5.78 1.98
C GLU A 103 4.85 4.34 2.42
N ILE A 104 3.62 3.87 2.27
CA ILE A 104 3.25 2.48 2.58
C ILE A 104 2.66 1.77 1.36
N PHE A 105 3.11 0.54 1.16
CA PHE A 105 2.67 -0.36 0.10
C PHE A 105 2.10 -1.61 0.75
N THR A 106 0.89 -2.03 0.38
CA THR A 106 0.21 -3.18 1.00
C THR A 106 -0.28 -4.16 -0.07
N SER A 107 -0.27 -5.45 0.26
CA SER A 107 -0.76 -6.50 -0.65
C SER A 107 -2.28 -6.40 -0.86
N CYS A 108 -3.03 -5.82 0.07
CA CYS A 108 -4.48 -5.68 -0.01
C CYS A 108 -4.93 -4.31 0.50
N GLU A 109 -6.08 -3.85 0.02
CA GLU A 109 -6.78 -2.68 0.53
C GLU A 109 -6.89 -2.76 2.07
N PRO A 110 -6.41 -1.74 2.81
CA PRO A 110 -6.31 -1.85 4.26
C PRO A 110 -7.67 -1.84 4.93
N CYS A 111 -7.85 -2.65 5.97
CA CYS A 111 -9.07 -2.60 6.77
C CYS A 111 -9.17 -1.28 7.56
N PRO A 112 -10.33 -0.95 8.15
CA PRO A 112 -10.55 0.32 8.86
C PRO A 112 -9.55 0.60 9.99
N MET A 113 -9.14 -0.44 10.73
CA MET A 113 -8.09 -0.33 11.75
C MET A 113 -6.76 0.09 11.14
N CYS A 114 -6.34 -0.58 10.07
CA CYS A 114 -5.07 -0.31 9.39
C CYS A 114 -5.08 1.07 8.73
N PHE A 115 -6.20 1.45 8.12
CA PHE A 115 -6.40 2.80 7.58
C PHE A 115 -6.25 3.87 8.67
N GLY A 116 -6.87 3.67 9.83
CA GLY A 116 -6.71 4.54 10.98
C GLY A 116 -5.25 4.63 11.45
N ALA A 117 -4.54 3.50 11.52
CA ALA A 117 -3.13 3.46 11.90
C ALA A 117 -2.23 4.23 10.90
N ILE A 118 -2.44 4.05 9.59
CA ILE A 118 -1.73 4.77 8.53
C ILE A 118 -1.95 6.28 8.67
N HIS A 119 -3.19 6.71 8.89
CA HIS A 119 -3.53 8.11 9.08
C HIS A 119 -2.87 8.70 10.34
N LEU A 120 -2.93 8.00 11.48
CA LEU A 120 -2.33 8.44 12.74
C LEU A 120 -0.80 8.49 12.67
N ALA A 121 -0.18 7.60 11.90
CA ALA A 121 1.25 7.60 11.62
C ALA A 121 1.70 8.74 10.66
N ARG A 122 0.76 9.55 10.14
CA ARG A 122 1.04 10.67 9.22
C ARG A 122 1.65 10.30 7.87
N ILE A 123 1.58 9.02 7.48
CA ILE A 123 2.03 8.57 6.16
C ILE A 123 1.22 9.29 5.08
N LYS A 124 1.88 9.77 4.02
CA LYS A 124 1.25 10.64 3.01
C LYS A 124 0.81 9.92 1.75
N ARG A 125 1.27 8.68 1.54
CA ARG A 125 0.95 7.90 0.36
C ARG A 125 0.77 6.42 0.71
N LEU A 126 -0.37 5.87 0.31
CA LEU A 126 -0.76 4.48 0.44
C LEU A 126 -1.01 3.90 -0.95
N VAL A 127 -0.29 2.82 -1.28
CA VAL A 127 -0.51 2.04 -2.51
C VAL A 127 -0.89 0.61 -2.15
N TYR A 128 -1.95 0.06 -2.74
CA TYR A 128 -2.42 -1.30 -2.44
C TYR A 128 -2.60 -2.17 -3.68
N GLY A 129 -2.37 -3.48 -3.55
CA GLY A 129 -2.55 -4.46 -4.64
C GLY A 129 -4.00 -4.92 -4.81
N ALA A 130 -4.39 -5.94 -4.04
CA ALA A 130 -5.71 -6.55 -4.10
C ALA A 130 -6.78 -5.64 -3.49
N LYS A 131 -8.02 -5.76 -3.98
CA LYS A 131 -9.17 -5.10 -3.34
C LYS A 131 -9.66 -5.91 -2.13
N ALA A 132 -10.39 -5.26 -1.23
CA ALA A 132 -10.99 -5.90 -0.07
C ALA A 132 -11.85 -7.14 -0.43
N GLU A 133 -12.51 -7.14 -1.60
CA GLU A 133 -13.34 -8.25 -2.07
C GLU A 133 -12.59 -9.57 -2.21
N ALA A 134 -11.29 -9.54 -2.53
CA ALA A 134 -10.49 -10.76 -2.65
C ALA A 134 -10.32 -11.43 -1.28
N ALA A 135 -10.13 -10.65 -0.21
CA ALA A 135 -10.09 -11.17 1.15
C ALA A 135 -11.47 -11.69 1.59
N ILE A 136 -12.53 -10.94 1.30
CA ILE A 136 -13.91 -11.33 1.64
C ILE A 136 -14.28 -12.67 0.99
N ALA A 137 -13.92 -12.87 -0.28
CA ALA A 137 -14.22 -14.11 -1.03
C ALA A 137 -13.63 -15.38 -0.41
N ILE A 138 -12.59 -15.26 0.42
CA ILE A 138 -11.96 -16.40 1.11
C ILE A 138 -12.30 -16.49 2.59
N GLY A 139 -13.21 -15.63 3.10
CA GLY A 139 -13.82 -15.75 4.42
C GLY A 139 -13.49 -14.62 5.39
N PHE A 140 -12.77 -13.57 4.99
CA PHE A 140 -12.60 -12.38 5.83
C PHE A 140 -13.88 -11.53 5.91
N ASP A 141 -14.01 -10.78 7.00
CA ASP A 141 -15.20 -9.98 7.32
C ASP A 141 -15.47 -8.87 6.28
N ASP A 142 -16.74 -8.63 5.96
CA ASP A 142 -17.18 -7.60 5.01
C ASP A 142 -16.96 -6.18 5.51
N PHE A 143 -16.77 -6.00 6.82
CA PHE A 143 -16.37 -4.75 7.46
C PHE A 143 -15.10 -4.13 6.83
N ILE A 144 -14.23 -4.94 6.22
CA ILE A 144 -13.05 -4.47 5.48
C ILE A 144 -13.46 -3.53 4.33
N ALA A 145 -14.52 -3.89 3.57
CA ALA A 145 -15.01 -3.09 2.46
C ALA A 145 -15.99 -1.99 2.94
N ASP A 146 -16.85 -2.30 3.91
CA ASP A 146 -17.99 -1.45 4.27
C ASP A 146 -17.58 -0.17 5.01
N ALA A 147 -16.56 -0.22 5.86
CA ALA A 147 -16.15 0.97 6.62
C ALA A 147 -15.31 1.96 5.79
N LEU A 148 -14.76 1.55 4.64
CA LEU A 148 -14.18 2.48 3.66
C LEU A 148 -15.25 3.07 2.72
N ARG A 149 -16.30 2.30 2.40
CA ARG A 149 -17.32 2.68 1.40
C ARG A 149 -18.58 3.33 2.01
N GLY A 150 -18.84 3.16 3.31
CA GLY A 150 -20.10 3.50 3.96
C GLY A 150 -20.07 4.59 5.04
N THR A 151 -18.91 5.07 5.50
CA THR A 151 -18.84 6.29 6.35
C THR A 151 -18.37 7.47 5.51
N GLY A 152 -19.32 8.01 4.72
CA GLY A 152 -19.13 9.21 3.92
C GLY A 152 -18.77 10.43 4.78
N PHE A 153 -17.89 11.28 4.20
CA PHE A 153 -17.33 12.53 4.74
C PHE A 153 -16.16 12.40 5.73
N TYR A 154 -15.01 11.89 5.27
CA TYR A 154 -13.73 12.37 5.80
C TYR A 154 -13.29 13.62 5.02
N GLN A 155 -13.39 14.75 5.69
CA GLN A 155 -12.79 16.02 5.32
C GLN A 155 -11.31 15.82 4.94
N LYS A 156 -10.93 16.20 3.72
CA LYS A 156 -9.56 16.36 3.19
C LYS A 156 -8.47 15.63 4.01
N ALA A 157 -8.44 14.29 3.95
CA ALA A 157 -7.21 13.59 4.31
C ALA A 157 -6.13 14.04 3.32
N THR A 158 -4.99 14.53 3.81
CA THR A 158 -3.80 14.83 3.01
C THR A 158 -3.04 13.54 2.66
N LEU A 159 -3.78 12.46 2.37
CA LEU A 159 -3.27 11.13 2.07
C LEU A 159 -3.65 10.78 0.63
N GLU A 160 -2.64 10.50 -0.20
CA GLU A 160 -2.84 9.92 -1.52
C GLU A 160 -3.09 8.41 -1.38
N ILE A 161 -4.19 7.92 -1.96
CA ILE A 161 -4.56 6.51 -1.96
C ILE A 161 -4.66 6.05 -3.41
N LYS A 162 -3.89 5.02 -3.76
CA LYS A 162 -3.83 4.48 -5.12
C LYS A 162 -3.89 2.95 -5.10
N ARG A 163 -4.70 2.35 -5.97
CA ARG A 163 -4.58 0.93 -6.28
C ARG A 163 -3.43 0.74 -7.27
N ALA A 164 -2.62 -0.30 -7.10
CA ALA A 164 -1.63 -0.69 -8.08
C ALA A 164 -2.29 -0.94 -9.44
N ASP A 165 -1.69 -0.42 -10.49
CA ASP A 165 -2.07 -0.72 -11.87
C ASP A 165 -1.35 -2.01 -12.32
N GLY A 166 -1.77 -2.65 -13.41
CA GLY A 166 -0.98 -3.74 -14.02
C GLY A 166 -1.16 -5.13 -13.41
N ASN A 167 -0.14 -5.99 -13.60
CA ASN A 167 -0.18 -7.41 -13.23
C ASN A 167 -0.12 -7.60 -11.70
N GLU A 168 0.44 -6.65 -10.98
CA GLU A 168 0.68 -6.74 -9.54
C GLU A 168 -0.63 -6.77 -8.76
N ALA A 169 -1.64 -6.04 -9.23
CA ALA A 169 -2.97 -6.12 -8.66
C ALA A 169 -3.59 -7.52 -8.84
N VAL A 170 -3.34 -8.16 -10.00
CA VAL A 170 -3.78 -9.54 -10.27
C VAL A 170 -3.03 -10.53 -9.38
N ILE A 171 -1.70 -10.42 -9.32
CA ILE A 171 -0.84 -11.27 -8.48
C ILE A 171 -1.21 -11.13 -7.00
N ALA A 172 -1.56 -9.92 -6.56
CA ALA A 172 -2.02 -9.67 -5.20
C ALA A 172 -3.36 -10.37 -4.90
N GLU A 173 -4.31 -10.34 -5.84
CA GLU A 173 -5.57 -11.08 -5.71
C GLU A 173 -5.35 -12.59 -5.72
N GLU A 174 -4.39 -13.08 -6.52
CA GLU A 174 -4.05 -14.52 -6.57
C GLU A 174 -3.51 -15.07 -5.24
N VAL A 175 -2.88 -14.25 -4.40
CA VAL A 175 -2.40 -14.69 -3.07
C VAL A 175 -3.54 -15.31 -2.29
N PHE A 176 -4.70 -14.65 -2.28
CA PHE A 176 -5.88 -15.08 -1.54
C PHE A 176 -6.36 -16.45 -2.00
N GLU A 177 -6.51 -16.64 -3.31
CA GLU A 177 -6.98 -17.92 -3.86
C GLU A 177 -5.94 -19.05 -3.67
N LYS A 178 -4.65 -18.77 -3.93
CA LYS A 178 -3.56 -19.77 -3.84
C LYS A 178 -3.26 -20.19 -2.41
N THR A 179 -3.60 -19.37 -1.41
CA THR A 179 -3.33 -19.66 0.01
C THR A 179 -4.55 -20.10 0.79
N LYS A 180 -5.75 -20.06 0.20
CA LYS A 180 -7.03 -20.36 0.86
C LYS A 180 -7.06 -21.64 1.71
N THR A 181 -6.35 -22.68 1.29
CA THR A 181 -6.32 -23.98 1.99
C THR A 181 -5.15 -24.13 2.97
N LYS A 182 -4.27 -23.13 3.04
CA LYS A 182 -3.02 -23.18 3.81
C LYS A 182 -3.10 -22.48 5.17
N PHE A 183 -4.10 -21.65 5.40
CA PHE A 183 -4.32 -20.98 6.69
C PHE A 183 -5.72 -21.31 7.24
N GLN A 184 -5.91 -21.12 8.54
CA GLN A 184 -7.20 -21.29 9.20
C GLN A 184 -7.72 -19.93 9.67
N MET A 185 -9.01 -19.67 9.40
CA MET A 185 -9.73 -18.60 10.06
C MET A 185 -9.89 -18.96 11.54
N TYR A 186 -9.51 -18.05 12.43
CA TYR A 186 -9.64 -18.20 13.87
C TYR A 186 -11.01 -17.76 14.39
#